data_AF-A0A2X3JL40-F1
#
_entry.id   AF-A0A2X3JL40-F1
#
_cell.length_a   1.000
_cell.length_b   1.000
_cell.length_c   1.000
_cell.angle_alpha   90.00
_cell.angle_beta   90.00
_cell.angle_gamma   90.00
#
_symmetry.space_group_name_H-M   'P 1'
#
loop_
_entity.id
_entity.type
_entity.pdbx_description
1 polymer ?
#
loop_
_entity_poly.entity_id
_entity_poly.type
_entity_poly.pdbx_seq_one_letter_code
_entity_poly.pdbx_strand_id
1 'polypeptide(L)'
;MNIVDQQTFRDAMSCMGAAVNIITTDGPAGRAGFTASAVCSVTDTPPTLLVCLNRGASVWPVFNENRTLCVNTLSAGQEPLSNLFGGKTPMEHRFAAARWQTGVTGCPQLEEALVSFDCRISQVVSVGTHDILFCAIEAIHRHATPYGLVWFDRSYHALMRPCLLTSLRRQLMAMFGFPHWQLKSTSTESGVVAPDERLPFAQTAVMGVQHAVAMFGATVLMPILMGLDPNLSILMSGIGTLLFFFITGGRVPSYLGSSAAFVGVVIAATGFNGQGMNPNISIALGGIIACGLVYTVIGLVVMKIGTRWIERLMPPVVTGAVVMAIGLNLAPIAVKSVSASAFDSWMAVMTVLCIGLVAVFTRGMIQRLLILVGLIVACLLYGVMTNVLGLGKAVDFTLVSHAAWFGLPHFSTPAFNGQAMMLIAPVAVILVAENLGHLKAVAGMTGRNMDPYMGRAFVGDGLATMLSGSVGGSGVTTYAENIGVMAVTKVYSTLVFVAAAVIAMLLGFSPKFGALIHTIPAAVIGGASIVVFGLIAVAGARIWVQNRVDLSQNGNLIMVAVTLVLGAGDFALTLGGFTLEGLVQQPLARFYSMRC
;
A
#
# COMPACT_ATOMS: atom_id res chain seq x y z
N MET A 1 -18.06 -36.27 -39.98
CA MET A 1 -17.70 -35.08 -39.19
C MET A 1 -18.89 -34.80 -38.28
N ASN A 2 -18.75 -34.94 -36.96
CA ASN A 2 -19.87 -34.72 -36.03
C ASN A 2 -20.22 -33.24 -36.05
N ILE A 3 -21.35 -32.91 -36.68
CA ILE A 3 -21.89 -31.55 -36.69
C ILE A 3 -22.43 -31.30 -35.28
N VAL A 4 -21.96 -30.23 -34.63
CA VAL A 4 -22.49 -29.78 -33.34
C VAL A 4 -23.98 -29.52 -33.49
N ASP A 5 -24.81 -30.06 -32.59
CA ASP A 5 -26.25 -29.84 -32.67
C ASP A 5 -26.62 -28.38 -32.37
N GLN A 6 -27.78 -27.97 -32.87
CA GLN A 6 -28.20 -26.57 -32.81
C GLN A 6 -28.37 -26.04 -31.38
N GLN A 7 -28.80 -26.89 -30.44
CA GLN A 7 -29.04 -26.47 -29.07
C GLN A 7 -27.71 -26.22 -28.35
N THR A 8 -26.76 -27.15 -28.47
CA THR A 8 -25.40 -26.99 -27.93
C THR A 8 -24.72 -25.72 -28.46
N PHE A 9 -24.86 -25.43 -29.77
CA PHE A 9 -24.35 -24.18 -30.34
C PHE A 9 -25.01 -22.94 -29.71
N ARG A 10 -26.34 -22.92 -29.57
CA ARG A 10 -27.08 -21.80 -28.97
C ARG A 10 -26.72 -21.59 -27.48
N ASP A 11 -26.54 -22.67 -26.73
CA ASP A 11 -26.15 -22.62 -25.32
C ASP A 11 -24.74 -22.01 -25.18
N ALA A 12 -23.78 -22.42 -26.01
CA ALA A 12 -22.45 -21.82 -26.04
C ALA A 12 -22.48 -20.34 -26.46
N MET A 13 -23.29 -20.00 -27.47
CA MET A 13 -23.44 -18.62 -27.93
C MET A 13 -24.08 -17.70 -26.90
N SER A 14 -24.96 -18.20 -26.00
CA SER A 14 -25.49 -17.37 -24.92
C SER A 14 -24.42 -16.89 -23.94
N CYS A 15 -23.29 -17.59 -23.82
CA CYS A 15 -22.16 -17.17 -23.01
C CYS A 15 -21.28 -16.10 -23.68
N MET A 16 -21.58 -15.69 -24.92
CA MET A 16 -20.86 -14.59 -25.57
C MET A 16 -21.62 -13.28 -25.37
N GLY A 17 -21.02 -12.38 -24.60
CA GLY A 17 -21.59 -11.05 -24.36
C GLY A 17 -21.63 -10.22 -25.65
N ALA A 18 -22.80 -9.68 -25.98
CA ALA A 18 -22.98 -8.84 -27.16
C ALA A 18 -23.75 -7.56 -26.80
N ALA A 19 -23.39 -6.44 -27.43
CA ALA A 19 -24.19 -5.23 -27.34
C ALA A 19 -25.58 -5.47 -27.94
N VAL A 20 -26.60 -4.88 -27.33
CA VAL A 20 -27.97 -4.92 -27.87
C VAL A 20 -28.16 -3.77 -28.82
N ASN A 21 -28.51 -4.06 -30.08
CA ASN A 21 -28.72 -3.04 -31.10
C ASN A 21 -30.11 -3.18 -31.72
N ILE A 22 -30.70 -2.05 -32.13
CA ILE A 22 -31.84 -2.01 -33.03
C ILE A 22 -31.36 -1.48 -34.37
N ILE A 23 -31.53 -2.31 -35.39
CA ILE A 23 -31.19 -1.98 -36.76
C ILE A 23 -32.44 -1.46 -37.45
N THR A 24 -32.36 -0.29 -38.06
CA THR A 24 -33.48 0.37 -38.74
C THR A 24 -33.11 0.70 -40.18
N THR A 25 -34.11 0.78 -41.06
CA THR A 25 -33.97 1.25 -42.44
C THR A 25 -35.25 1.99 -42.83
N ASP A 26 -35.12 2.97 -43.70
CA ASP A 26 -36.24 3.68 -44.33
C ASP A 26 -35.84 4.11 -45.74
N GLY A 27 -36.75 3.92 -46.70
CA GLY A 27 -36.44 4.03 -48.13
C GLY A 27 -37.58 3.56 -49.04
N PRO A 28 -37.32 3.32 -50.33
CA PRO A 28 -38.35 2.96 -51.32
C PRO A 28 -39.17 1.71 -50.97
N ALA A 29 -38.57 0.74 -50.29
CA ALA A 29 -39.24 -0.49 -49.83
C ALA A 29 -40.01 -0.30 -48.50
N GLY A 30 -40.09 0.94 -48.01
CA GLY A 30 -40.69 1.30 -46.74
C GLY A 30 -39.73 1.18 -45.56
N ARG A 31 -40.31 1.34 -44.37
CA ARG A 31 -39.59 1.41 -43.10
C ARG A 31 -39.62 0.07 -42.36
N ALA A 32 -38.47 -0.41 -41.93
CA ALA A 32 -38.35 -1.66 -41.19
C ALA A 32 -37.26 -1.60 -40.11
N GLY A 33 -37.38 -2.47 -39.10
CA GLY A 33 -36.32 -2.64 -38.11
C GLY A 33 -36.42 -3.93 -37.30
N PHE A 34 -35.28 -4.33 -36.72
CA PHE A 34 -35.15 -5.54 -35.92
C PHE A 34 -34.04 -5.41 -34.87
N THR A 35 -34.11 -6.24 -33.83
CA THR A 35 -33.07 -6.33 -32.80
C THR A 35 -31.95 -7.26 -33.27
N ALA A 36 -30.70 -6.84 -33.13
CA ALA A 36 -29.52 -7.61 -33.50
C ALA A 36 -28.43 -7.56 -32.41
N SER A 37 -27.92 -8.74 -32.07
CA SER A 37 -26.69 -8.92 -31.30
C SER A 37 -25.47 -9.16 -32.20
N ALA A 38 -25.68 -9.67 -33.41
CA ALA A 38 -24.63 -9.94 -34.39
C ALA A 38 -24.24 -8.66 -35.16
N VAL A 39 -23.55 -7.76 -34.45
CA VAL A 39 -23.00 -6.51 -34.97
C VAL A 39 -21.54 -6.40 -34.52
N CYS A 40 -20.62 -6.12 -35.44
CA CYS A 40 -19.20 -6.02 -35.12
C CYS A 40 -18.51 -4.99 -36.03
N SER A 41 -17.49 -4.30 -35.52
CA SER A 41 -16.61 -3.47 -36.34
C SER A 41 -15.77 -4.34 -37.27
N VAL A 42 -15.61 -3.92 -38.52
CA VAL A 42 -14.79 -4.62 -39.53
C VAL A 42 -13.45 -3.92 -39.74
N THR A 43 -13.48 -2.60 -39.96
CA THR A 43 -12.29 -1.78 -40.21
C THR A 43 -12.59 -0.32 -39.89
N ASP A 44 -11.57 0.47 -39.57
CA ASP A 44 -11.63 1.93 -39.43
C ASP A 44 -11.23 2.68 -40.71
N THR A 45 -10.75 1.97 -41.74
CA THR A 45 -10.25 2.57 -42.99
C THR A 45 -10.74 1.78 -44.22
N PRO A 46 -11.84 2.20 -44.91
CA PRO A 46 -12.81 3.19 -44.44
C PRO A 46 -13.69 2.62 -43.30
N PRO A 47 -14.26 3.46 -42.41
CA PRO A 47 -15.07 3.00 -41.28
C PRO A 47 -16.22 2.08 -41.70
N THR A 48 -16.17 0.82 -41.27
CA THR A 48 -17.10 -0.22 -41.70
C THR A 48 -17.47 -1.13 -40.52
N LEU A 49 -18.75 -1.46 -40.41
CA LEU A 49 -19.25 -2.49 -39.49
C LEU A 49 -20.01 -3.58 -40.26
N LEU A 50 -20.24 -4.73 -39.64
CA LEU A 50 -21.10 -5.78 -40.18
C LEU A 50 -22.37 -5.94 -39.35
N VAL A 51 -23.44 -6.37 -40.02
CA VAL A 51 -24.71 -6.80 -39.41
C VAL A 51 -25.12 -8.12 -40.06
N CYS A 52 -25.42 -9.13 -39.26
CA CYS A 52 -25.95 -10.40 -39.79
C CYS A 52 -27.48 -10.40 -39.76
N LEU A 53 -28.11 -10.70 -40.89
CA LEU A 53 -29.56 -10.77 -41.01
C LEU A 53 -29.99 -12.12 -41.61
N ASN A 54 -30.95 -12.78 -40.97
CA ASN A 54 -31.52 -14.03 -41.46
C ASN A 54 -32.37 -13.75 -42.70
N ARG A 55 -32.13 -14.48 -43.80
CA ARG A 55 -32.90 -14.33 -45.06
C ARG A 55 -34.38 -14.70 -44.92
N GLY A 56 -34.72 -15.52 -43.92
CA GLY A 56 -36.11 -15.86 -43.59
C GLY A 56 -36.83 -14.81 -42.73
N ALA A 57 -36.16 -13.74 -42.29
CA ALA A 57 -36.81 -12.69 -41.52
C ALA A 57 -37.69 -11.82 -42.42
N SER A 58 -38.88 -11.44 -41.94
CA SER A 58 -39.84 -10.61 -42.69
C SER A 58 -39.29 -9.24 -43.11
N VAL A 59 -38.27 -8.74 -42.41
CA VAL A 59 -37.62 -7.46 -42.71
C VAL A 59 -36.57 -7.55 -43.80
N TRP A 60 -36.06 -8.75 -44.13
CA TRP A 60 -34.94 -8.91 -45.05
C TRP A 60 -35.16 -8.26 -46.44
N PRO A 61 -36.34 -8.40 -47.10
CA PRO A 61 -36.56 -7.78 -48.41
C PRO A 61 -36.39 -6.25 -48.37
N VAL A 62 -36.87 -5.60 -47.30
CA VAL A 62 -36.80 -4.16 -47.13
C VAL A 62 -35.36 -3.68 -46.99
N PHE A 63 -34.54 -4.36 -46.18
CA PHE A 63 -33.12 -4.03 -46.04
C PHE A 63 -32.33 -4.29 -47.33
N ASN A 64 -32.67 -5.35 -48.07
CA ASN A 64 -32.01 -5.68 -49.32
C ASN A 64 -32.30 -4.64 -50.42
N GLU A 65 -33.52 -4.09 -50.46
CA GLU A 65 -33.92 -3.08 -51.44
C GLU A 65 -33.48 -1.65 -51.07
N ASN A 66 -33.63 -1.24 -49.80
CA ASN A 66 -33.26 0.12 -49.37
C ASN A 66 -31.74 0.38 -49.42
N ARG A 67 -30.91 -0.65 -49.19
CA ARG A 67 -29.42 -0.57 -49.19
C ARG A 67 -28.81 0.43 -48.20
N THR A 68 -29.61 1.00 -47.31
CA THR A 68 -29.19 1.87 -46.20
C THR A 68 -29.73 1.33 -44.88
N LEU A 69 -28.99 1.50 -43.80
CA LEU A 69 -29.45 1.13 -42.46
C LEU A 69 -28.79 2.01 -41.39
N CYS A 70 -29.44 2.10 -40.24
CA CYS A 70 -28.86 2.67 -39.03
C CYS A 70 -28.76 1.60 -37.93
N VAL A 71 -27.59 1.50 -37.31
CA VAL A 71 -27.32 0.65 -36.14
C VAL A 71 -27.47 1.51 -34.88
N ASN A 72 -28.53 1.30 -34.10
CA ASN A 72 -28.77 1.99 -32.85
C ASN A 72 -28.39 1.10 -31.66
N THR A 73 -27.27 1.36 -31.00
CA THR A 73 -26.84 0.62 -29.81
C THR A 73 -27.60 1.12 -28.59
N LEU A 74 -28.28 0.22 -27.87
CA LEU A 74 -29.22 0.58 -26.82
C LEU A 74 -28.55 0.93 -25.48
N SER A 75 -29.20 1.81 -24.74
CA SER A 75 -28.90 2.11 -23.34
C SER A 75 -29.66 1.18 -22.39
N ALA A 76 -29.21 1.09 -21.13
CA ALA A 76 -29.96 0.38 -20.09
C ALA A 76 -31.36 1.01 -19.91
N GLY A 77 -32.39 0.19 -19.66
CA GLY A 77 -33.79 0.61 -19.62
C GLY A 77 -34.55 0.46 -20.94
N GLN A 78 -33.86 0.13 -22.03
CA GLN A 78 -34.46 -0.09 -23.36
C GLN A 78 -34.70 -1.57 -23.68
N GLU A 79 -34.70 -2.44 -22.67
CA GLU A 79 -35.04 -3.87 -22.79
C GLU A 79 -36.44 -4.08 -23.39
N PRO A 80 -37.49 -3.31 -23.01
CA PRO A 80 -38.81 -3.44 -23.62
C PRO A 80 -38.77 -3.14 -25.13
N LEU A 81 -38.00 -2.14 -25.55
CA LEU A 81 -37.86 -1.76 -26.96
C LEU A 81 -37.15 -2.85 -27.77
N SER A 82 -36.06 -3.39 -27.22
CA SER A 82 -35.37 -4.56 -27.79
C SER A 82 -36.30 -5.76 -27.99
N ASN A 83 -37.16 -6.05 -27.01
CA ASN A 83 -38.12 -7.15 -27.10
C ASN A 83 -39.21 -6.90 -28.17
N LEU A 84 -39.66 -5.66 -28.35
CA LEU A 84 -40.63 -5.29 -29.39
C LEU A 84 -40.05 -5.50 -30.80
N PHE A 85 -38.80 -5.08 -31.02
CA PHE A 85 -38.12 -5.21 -32.32
C PHE A 85 -37.61 -6.64 -32.60
N GLY A 86 -37.37 -7.45 -31.57
CA GLY A 86 -37.05 -8.88 -31.70
C GLY A 86 -38.27 -9.80 -31.81
N GLY A 87 -39.46 -9.30 -31.48
CA GLY A 87 -40.71 -10.07 -31.41
C GLY A 87 -41.54 -10.07 -32.70
N LYS A 88 -42.83 -10.42 -32.56
CA LYS A 88 -43.83 -10.48 -33.65
C LYS A 88 -44.71 -9.22 -33.75
N THR A 89 -44.38 -8.15 -33.02
CA THR A 89 -45.15 -6.90 -33.02
C THR A 89 -45.18 -6.27 -34.43
N PRO A 90 -46.31 -5.70 -34.89
CA PRO A 90 -46.38 -4.97 -36.17
C PRO A 90 -45.41 -3.80 -36.24
N MET A 91 -44.88 -3.49 -37.43
CA MET A 91 -43.80 -2.51 -37.61
C MET A 91 -44.18 -1.11 -37.13
N GLU A 92 -45.41 -0.66 -37.41
CA GLU A 92 -45.92 0.65 -36.98
C GLU A 92 -45.88 0.81 -35.46
N HIS A 93 -46.29 -0.23 -34.72
CA HIS A 93 -46.28 -0.21 -33.26
C HIS A 93 -44.86 -0.21 -32.68
N ARG A 94 -43.89 -0.85 -33.37
CA ARG A 94 -42.47 -0.82 -32.96
C ARG A 94 -41.92 0.60 -33.02
N PHE A 95 -42.14 1.29 -34.14
CA PHE A 95 -41.65 2.66 -34.32
C PHE A 95 -42.40 3.68 -33.46
N ALA A 96 -43.69 3.45 -33.15
CA ALA A 96 -44.45 4.30 -32.23
C ALA A 96 -43.96 4.24 -30.76
N ALA A 97 -43.22 3.20 -30.37
CA ALA A 97 -42.78 2.98 -29.00
C ALA A 97 -41.55 3.82 -28.59
N ALA A 98 -40.95 4.60 -29.50
CA ALA A 98 -39.78 5.41 -29.23
C ALA A 98 -39.75 6.69 -30.10
N ARG A 99 -38.85 7.62 -29.76
CA ARG A 99 -38.60 8.83 -30.55
C ARG A 99 -37.43 8.61 -31.50
N TRP A 100 -37.61 9.07 -32.74
CA TRP A 100 -36.65 8.86 -33.82
C TRP A 100 -36.35 10.17 -34.51
N GLN A 101 -35.07 10.37 -34.83
CA GLN A 101 -34.59 11.44 -35.71
C GLN A 101 -34.17 10.84 -37.05
N THR A 102 -34.23 11.61 -38.12
CA THR A 102 -33.83 11.15 -39.45
C THR A 102 -32.33 11.31 -39.64
N GLY A 103 -31.64 10.22 -39.99
CA GLY A 103 -30.22 10.22 -40.31
C GLY A 103 -29.89 10.85 -41.67
N VAL A 104 -28.59 10.95 -41.97
CA VAL A 104 -28.07 11.45 -43.26
C VAL A 104 -28.51 10.56 -44.41
N THR A 105 -28.62 9.25 -44.20
CA THR A 105 -29.11 8.30 -45.22
C THR A 105 -30.63 8.26 -45.34
N GLY A 106 -31.35 9.00 -44.48
CA GLY A 106 -32.80 8.88 -44.28
C GLY A 106 -33.21 7.83 -43.24
N CYS A 107 -32.28 7.01 -42.74
CA CYS A 107 -32.63 5.96 -41.78
C CYS A 107 -33.04 6.52 -40.40
N PRO A 108 -33.99 5.88 -39.69
CA PRO A 108 -34.41 6.31 -38.35
C PRO A 108 -33.32 6.06 -37.31
N GLN A 109 -32.83 7.11 -36.67
CA GLN A 109 -31.90 7.08 -35.56
C GLN A 109 -32.67 7.24 -34.24
N LEU A 110 -32.40 6.39 -33.26
CA LEU A 110 -33.06 6.42 -31.96
C LEU A 110 -32.46 7.53 -31.09
N GLU A 111 -33.26 8.51 -30.67
CA GLU A 111 -32.78 9.68 -29.90
C GLU A 111 -32.14 9.32 -28.55
N GLU A 112 -32.57 8.21 -27.95
CA GLU A 112 -32.10 7.73 -26.65
C GLU A 112 -31.05 6.60 -26.76
N ALA A 113 -30.56 6.28 -27.96
CA ALA A 113 -29.50 5.28 -28.13
C ALA A 113 -28.19 5.72 -27.48
N LEU A 114 -27.34 4.77 -27.07
CA LEU A 114 -25.97 5.07 -26.63
C LEU A 114 -25.13 5.68 -27.78
N VAL A 115 -25.31 5.11 -28.97
CA VAL A 115 -24.68 5.55 -30.22
C VAL A 115 -25.51 5.03 -31.40
N SER A 116 -25.60 5.84 -32.45
CA SER A 116 -26.24 5.49 -33.71
C SER A 116 -25.22 5.62 -34.85
N PHE A 117 -25.05 4.54 -35.61
CA PHE A 117 -24.19 4.51 -36.80
C PHE A 117 -25.08 4.46 -38.04
N ASP A 118 -25.04 5.53 -38.82
CA ASP A 118 -25.80 5.64 -40.06
C ASP A 118 -24.96 5.18 -41.23
N CYS A 119 -25.45 4.20 -42.00
CA CYS A 119 -24.62 3.40 -42.87
C CYS A 119 -25.27 3.10 -44.23
N ARG A 120 -24.40 2.84 -45.22
CA ARG A 120 -24.76 2.27 -46.52
C ARG A 120 -24.22 0.86 -46.66
N ILE A 121 -25.03 -0.07 -47.18
CA ILE A 121 -24.64 -1.45 -47.42
C ILE A 121 -23.73 -1.50 -48.65
N SER A 122 -22.43 -1.68 -48.44
CA SER A 122 -21.43 -1.76 -49.49
C SER A 122 -21.32 -3.17 -50.08
N GLN A 123 -21.46 -4.21 -49.25
CA GLN A 123 -21.32 -5.60 -49.67
C GLN A 123 -22.26 -6.51 -48.89
N VAL A 124 -22.75 -7.57 -49.54
CA VAL A 124 -23.56 -8.62 -48.92
C VAL A 124 -22.91 -9.97 -49.19
N VAL A 125 -22.67 -10.76 -48.15
CA VAL A 125 -22.08 -12.10 -48.26
C VAL A 125 -23.00 -13.12 -47.60
N SER A 126 -23.47 -14.09 -48.37
CA SER A 126 -24.36 -15.14 -47.87
C SER A 126 -23.58 -16.28 -47.19
N VAL A 127 -23.97 -16.61 -45.96
CA VAL A 127 -23.42 -17.73 -45.18
C VAL A 127 -24.56 -18.51 -44.54
N GLY A 128 -24.82 -19.72 -45.06
CA GLY A 128 -25.92 -20.56 -44.58
C GLY A 128 -27.28 -19.86 -44.76
N THR A 129 -28.01 -19.68 -43.67
CA THR A 129 -29.32 -19.00 -43.68
C THR A 129 -29.24 -17.48 -43.53
N HIS A 130 -28.06 -16.92 -43.26
CA HIS A 130 -27.87 -15.50 -42.98
C HIS A 130 -27.08 -14.81 -44.08
N ASP A 131 -27.35 -13.53 -44.26
CA ASP A 131 -26.52 -12.62 -45.02
C ASP A 131 -25.74 -11.71 -44.06
N ILE A 132 -24.43 -11.58 -44.30
CA ILE A 132 -23.55 -10.62 -43.63
C ILE A 132 -23.57 -9.35 -44.48
N LEU A 133 -24.13 -8.28 -43.91
CA LEU A 133 -24.19 -6.96 -44.52
C LEU A 133 -22.98 -6.16 -44.05
N PHE A 134 -22.05 -5.84 -44.96
CA PHE A 134 -20.97 -4.90 -44.69
C PHE A 134 -21.47 -3.48 -44.95
N CYS A 135 -21.36 -2.65 -43.92
CA CYS A 135 -22.02 -1.36 -43.84
C CYS A 135 -20.94 -0.29 -43.66
N ALA A 136 -20.70 0.50 -44.70
CA ALA A 136 -19.85 1.67 -44.64
C ALA A 136 -20.55 2.78 -43.86
N ILE A 137 -19.88 3.35 -42.87
CA ILE A 137 -20.45 4.34 -41.95
C ILE A 137 -20.37 5.73 -42.61
N GLU A 138 -21.52 6.38 -42.80
CA GLU A 138 -21.62 7.74 -43.35
C GLU A 138 -21.70 8.81 -42.24
N ALA A 139 -22.35 8.50 -41.11
CA ALA A 139 -22.44 9.40 -39.96
C ALA A 139 -22.51 8.65 -38.63
N ILE A 140 -22.04 9.29 -37.55
CA ILE A 140 -22.08 8.75 -36.19
C ILE A 140 -22.69 9.79 -35.25
N HIS A 141 -23.75 9.40 -34.54
CA HIS A 141 -24.35 10.22 -33.48
C HIS A 141 -24.14 9.54 -32.13
N ARG A 142 -23.58 10.27 -31.17
CA ARG A 142 -23.32 9.79 -29.80
C ARG A 142 -24.20 10.56 -28.84
N HIS A 143 -24.89 9.85 -27.94
CA HIS A 143 -25.71 10.48 -26.92
C HIS A 143 -25.06 10.35 -25.53
N ALA A 144 -25.40 11.28 -24.63
CA ALA A 144 -24.81 11.39 -23.30
C ALA A 144 -25.49 10.45 -22.28
N THR A 145 -25.67 9.17 -22.61
CA THR A 145 -26.28 8.18 -21.71
C THR A 145 -25.22 7.39 -20.92
N PRO A 146 -25.36 7.23 -19.59
CA PRO A 146 -24.32 6.67 -18.72
C PRO A 146 -24.32 5.14 -18.64
N TYR A 147 -25.29 4.43 -19.23
CA TYR A 147 -25.38 2.97 -19.15
C TYR A 147 -25.68 2.35 -20.51
N GLY A 148 -24.85 1.40 -20.94
CA GLY A 148 -25.08 0.58 -22.13
C GLY A 148 -25.78 -0.74 -21.79
N LEU A 149 -26.47 -1.33 -22.77
CA LEU A 149 -27.18 -2.60 -22.62
C LEU A 149 -26.43 -3.76 -23.29
N VAL A 150 -26.21 -4.85 -22.55
CA VAL A 150 -25.54 -6.07 -23.03
C VAL A 150 -26.43 -7.29 -22.85
N TRP A 151 -26.44 -8.15 -23.86
CA TRP A 151 -27.05 -9.48 -23.80
C TRP A 151 -25.98 -10.51 -23.44
N PHE A 152 -26.15 -11.19 -22.30
CA PHE A 152 -25.25 -12.25 -21.83
C PHE A 152 -26.04 -13.25 -21.00
N ASP A 153 -25.79 -14.53 -21.23
CA ASP A 153 -26.45 -15.65 -20.58
C ASP A 153 -27.98 -15.54 -20.61
N ARG A 154 -28.51 -15.25 -21.82
CA ARG A 154 -29.95 -15.08 -22.10
C ARG A 154 -30.65 -14.00 -21.28
N SER A 155 -29.88 -13.07 -20.73
CA SER A 155 -30.36 -12.00 -19.87
C SER A 155 -29.79 -10.65 -20.29
N TYR A 156 -30.53 -9.58 -19.98
CA TYR A 156 -30.08 -8.21 -20.17
C TYR A 156 -29.25 -7.75 -18.97
N HIS A 157 -28.11 -7.11 -19.24
CA HIS A 157 -27.19 -6.57 -18.24
C HIS A 157 -26.88 -5.12 -18.54
N ALA A 158 -26.93 -4.27 -17.52
CA ALA A 158 -26.53 -2.87 -17.63
C ALA A 158 -25.02 -2.70 -17.38
N LEU A 159 -24.31 -2.10 -18.34
CA LEU A 159 -22.91 -1.73 -18.21
C LEU A 159 -22.77 -0.23 -17.98
N MET A 160 -22.19 0.16 -16.84
CA MET A 160 -21.92 1.56 -16.54
C MET A 160 -20.79 2.10 -17.43
N ARG A 161 -21.07 3.19 -18.15
CA ARG A 161 -20.11 4.00 -18.87
C ARG A 161 -19.65 5.13 -17.93
N PRO A 162 -18.36 5.16 -17.51
CA PRO A 162 -17.90 6.21 -16.60
C PRO A 162 -18.03 7.60 -17.25
N CYS A 163 -18.67 8.54 -16.56
CA CYS A 163 -18.88 9.91 -17.04
C CYS A 163 -17.54 10.63 -17.31
N LEU A 164 -17.44 11.29 -18.47
CA LEU A 164 -16.29 12.11 -18.89
C LEU A 164 -15.94 13.26 -17.92
N LEU A 165 -16.88 13.70 -17.06
CA LEU A 165 -16.65 14.77 -16.07
C LEU A 165 -15.81 14.34 -14.85
N THR A 166 -15.44 13.05 -14.73
CA THR A 166 -14.47 12.60 -13.71
C THR A 166 -13.01 12.58 -14.20
N SER A 167 -12.73 13.13 -15.39
CA SER A 167 -11.45 12.92 -16.07
C SER A 167 -10.26 13.48 -15.31
N LEU A 168 -10.31 14.62 -14.64
CA LEU A 168 -9.10 15.21 -14.07
C LEU A 168 -8.52 14.38 -12.91
N ARG A 169 -9.38 13.90 -12.00
CA ARG A 169 -8.95 13.01 -10.89
C ARG A 169 -8.55 11.62 -11.41
N ARG A 170 -9.26 11.07 -12.39
CA ARG A 170 -8.90 9.77 -13.01
C ARG A 170 -7.66 9.85 -13.88
N GLN A 171 -7.44 10.95 -14.61
CA GLN A 171 -6.26 11.20 -15.44
C GLN A 171 -5.06 11.45 -14.56
N LEU A 172 -5.15 12.26 -13.49
CA LEU A 172 -4.08 12.36 -12.49
C LEU A 172 -3.77 11.00 -11.85
N MET A 173 -4.78 10.26 -11.39
CA MET A 173 -4.57 8.93 -10.79
C MET A 173 -4.01 7.90 -11.77
N ALA A 174 -4.43 7.93 -13.04
CA ALA A 174 -3.91 7.05 -14.08
C ALA A 174 -2.49 7.44 -14.53
N MET A 175 -2.18 8.74 -14.56
CA MET A 175 -0.85 9.28 -14.90
C MET A 175 0.19 8.91 -13.84
N PHE A 176 -0.19 8.83 -12.56
CA PHE A 176 0.65 8.32 -11.47
C PHE A 176 0.52 6.81 -11.23
N GLY A 177 -0.34 6.11 -11.99
CA GLY A 177 -0.54 4.67 -11.88
C GLY A 177 -1.12 4.20 -10.54
N PHE A 178 -1.94 5.01 -9.88
CA PHE A 178 -2.63 4.67 -8.62
C PHE A 178 -3.80 3.70 -8.84
N PRO A 179 -4.10 2.80 -7.88
CA PRO A 179 -5.28 1.97 -7.93
C PRO A 179 -6.57 2.79 -7.80
N HIS A 180 -7.68 2.26 -8.33
CA HIS A 180 -8.98 2.90 -8.18
C HIS A 180 -9.64 2.39 -6.89
N TRP A 181 -9.52 3.17 -5.81
CA TRP A 181 -10.09 2.77 -4.51
C TRP A 181 -11.62 2.71 -4.54
N GLN A 182 -12.15 1.50 -4.64
CA GLN A 182 -13.59 1.25 -4.62
C GLN A 182 -14.13 1.39 -3.20
N LEU A 183 -15.25 2.12 -3.06
CA LEU A 183 -15.91 2.30 -1.76
C LEU A 183 -16.60 0.98 -1.39
N LYS A 184 -16.20 0.38 -0.27
CA LYS A 184 -16.88 -0.79 0.27
C LYS A 184 -17.80 -0.35 1.42
N SER A 185 -19.09 -0.61 1.26
CA SER A 185 -20.04 -0.50 2.37
C SER A 185 -19.69 -1.59 3.38
N THR A 186 -19.59 -1.25 4.67
CA THR A 186 -19.29 -2.17 5.78
C THR A 186 -20.37 -3.25 6.01
N SER A 187 -21.33 -3.39 5.10
CA SER A 187 -22.46 -4.34 5.12
C SER A 187 -22.22 -5.65 4.35
N THR A 188 -21.06 -5.86 3.73
CA THR A 188 -20.74 -7.12 3.02
C THR A 188 -20.06 -8.15 3.93
N GLU A 189 -20.52 -9.41 3.84
CA GLU A 189 -20.30 -10.55 4.75
C GLU A 189 -18.86 -10.90 5.18
N SER A 190 -17.80 -10.39 4.54
CA SER A 190 -16.42 -10.80 4.83
C SER A 190 -15.63 -9.87 5.75
N GLY A 191 -16.07 -8.65 6.03
CA GLY A 191 -15.38 -7.70 6.94
C GLY A 191 -13.93 -7.30 6.56
N VAL A 192 -13.35 -7.88 5.51
CA VAL A 192 -11.98 -7.62 5.03
C VAL A 192 -11.99 -6.49 4.00
N VAL A 193 -11.12 -5.50 4.19
CA VAL A 193 -10.90 -4.39 3.26
C VAL A 193 -9.54 -4.56 2.58
N ALA A 194 -9.52 -4.69 1.26
CA ALA A 194 -8.32 -4.87 0.47
C ALA A 194 -7.50 -3.57 0.31
N PRO A 195 -6.21 -3.65 -0.12
CA PRO A 195 -5.37 -2.46 -0.31
C PRO A 195 -5.90 -1.45 -1.32
N ASP A 196 -6.60 -1.94 -2.34
CA ASP A 196 -7.27 -1.20 -3.41
C ASP A 196 -8.74 -0.87 -3.11
N GLU A 197 -9.20 -1.07 -1.88
CA GLU A 197 -10.53 -0.68 -1.41
C GLU A 197 -10.42 0.49 -0.42
N ARG A 198 -11.52 1.23 -0.23
CA ARG A 198 -11.59 2.29 0.79
C ARG A 198 -12.87 2.20 1.62
N LEU A 199 -12.70 2.57 2.89
CA LEU A 199 -13.79 2.81 3.83
C LEU A 199 -14.42 4.21 3.57
N PRO A 200 -15.61 4.46 4.13
CA PRO A 200 -16.14 5.82 4.28
C PRO A 200 -15.13 6.74 4.97
N PHE A 201 -15.12 8.03 4.60
CA PHE A 201 -14.09 8.98 5.02
C PHE A 201 -13.90 9.05 6.54
N ALA A 202 -15.00 9.10 7.30
CA ALA A 202 -14.94 9.14 8.77
C ALA A 202 -14.28 7.87 9.35
N GLN A 203 -14.60 6.70 8.81
CA GLN A 203 -14.00 5.45 9.24
C GLN A 203 -12.52 5.37 8.85
N THR A 204 -12.14 5.82 7.64
CA THR A 204 -10.73 5.92 7.25
C THR A 204 -9.94 6.83 8.19
N ALA A 205 -10.53 7.96 8.60
CA ALA A 205 -9.90 8.87 9.56
C ALA A 205 -9.69 8.21 10.93
N VAL A 206 -10.70 7.53 11.47
CA VAL A 206 -10.60 6.81 12.76
C VAL A 206 -9.55 5.70 12.70
N MET A 207 -9.53 4.91 11.62
CA MET A 207 -8.49 3.90 11.40
C MET A 207 -7.10 4.54 11.25
N GLY A 208 -7.02 5.71 10.63
CA GLY A 208 -5.80 6.50 10.54
C GLY A 208 -5.25 6.89 11.91
N VAL A 209 -6.12 7.35 12.82
CA VAL A 209 -5.76 7.63 14.22
C VAL A 209 -5.23 6.38 14.89
N GLN A 210 -5.91 5.24 14.74
CA GLN A 210 -5.45 3.97 15.32
C GLN A 210 -4.04 3.59 14.83
N HIS A 211 -3.76 3.74 13.53
CA HIS A 211 -2.44 3.46 12.98
C HIS A 211 -1.38 4.46 13.42
N ALA A 212 -1.71 5.74 13.56
CA ALA A 212 -0.81 6.76 14.10
C ALA A 212 -0.48 6.52 15.58
N VAL A 213 -1.45 6.04 16.37
CA VAL A 213 -1.24 5.67 17.78
C VAL A 213 -0.39 4.39 17.91
N ALA A 214 -0.56 3.42 17.01
CA ALA A 214 0.17 2.15 17.05
C ALA A 214 1.69 2.28 16.90
N MET A 215 2.12 3.15 16.00
CA MET A 215 3.54 3.44 15.73
C MET A 215 4.18 4.37 16.78
N PHE A 216 3.39 5.07 17.59
CA PHE A 216 3.84 6.20 18.39
C PHE A 216 4.97 5.82 19.35
N GLY A 217 4.82 4.66 20.02
CA GLY A 217 5.80 4.18 21.00
C GLY A 217 7.21 4.11 20.42
N ALA A 218 7.41 3.33 19.36
CA ALA A 218 8.73 3.17 18.74
C ALA A 218 9.19 4.43 17.99
N THR A 219 8.27 5.16 17.33
CA THR A 219 8.62 6.35 16.53
C THR A 219 9.12 7.49 17.41
N VAL A 220 8.68 7.56 18.67
CA VAL A 220 9.16 8.55 19.65
C VAL A 220 10.35 8.03 20.45
N LEU A 221 10.32 6.77 20.86
CA LEU A 221 11.37 6.20 21.69
C LEU A 221 12.72 6.17 20.98
N MET A 222 12.77 5.73 19.71
CA MET A 222 14.05 5.59 18.99
C MET A 222 14.76 6.94 18.79
N PRO A 223 14.11 8.03 18.34
CA PRO A 223 14.73 9.36 18.26
C PRO A 223 15.28 9.84 19.59
N ILE A 224 14.55 9.66 20.70
CA ILE A 224 15.04 10.09 22.02
C ILE A 224 16.34 9.37 22.39
N LEU A 225 16.44 8.06 22.11
CA LEU A 225 17.65 7.29 22.37
C LEU A 225 18.83 7.72 21.50
N MET A 226 18.57 8.25 20.31
CA MET A 226 19.58 8.83 19.42
C MET A 226 19.91 10.30 19.74
N GLY A 227 19.12 10.93 20.63
CA GLY A 227 19.17 12.36 20.93
C GLY A 227 18.70 13.25 19.78
N LEU A 228 17.72 12.77 18.99
CA LEU A 228 17.02 13.49 17.93
C LEU A 228 15.76 14.17 18.47
N ASP A 229 15.27 15.21 17.78
CA ASP A 229 13.99 15.84 18.07
C ASP A 229 12.83 14.86 17.73
N PRO A 230 12.02 14.43 18.72
CA PRO A 230 10.95 13.46 18.47
C PRO A 230 9.83 14.04 17.61
N ASN A 231 9.52 15.34 17.70
CA ASN A 231 8.52 15.98 16.86
C ASN A 231 8.95 16.00 15.40
N LEU A 232 10.22 16.30 15.13
CA LEU A 232 10.78 16.24 13.79
C LEU A 232 10.73 14.82 13.23
N SER A 233 11.10 13.82 14.02
CA SER A 233 11.03 12.42 13.60
C SER A 233 9.59 11.97 13.28
N ILE A 234 8.60 12.38 14.07
CA ILE A 234 7.17 12.10 13.77
C ILE A 234 6.74 12.81 12.47
N LEU A 235 7.13 14.07 12.28
CA LEU A 235 6.84 14.83 11.08
C LEU A 235 7.43 14.14 9.83
N MET A 236 8.71 13.75 9.89
CA MET A 236 9.41 13.08 8.80
C MET A 236 8.92 11.66 8.57
N SER A 237 8.45 10.97 9.59
CA SER A 237 7.76 9.68 9.49
C SER A 237 6.44 9.80 8.71
N GLY A 238 5.66 10.86 8.96
CA GLY A 238 4.47 11.19 8.16
C GLY A 238 4.81 11.53 6.70
N ILE A 239 5.75 12.44 6.47
CA ILE A 239 6.19 12.82 5.11
C ILE A 239 6.78 11.62 4.36
N GLY A 240 7.61 10.81 5.03
CA GLY A 240 8.19 9.59 4.50
C GLY A 240 7.13 8.57 4.10
N THR A 241 6.09 8.39 4.92
CA THR A 241 4.95 7.52 4.60
C THR A 241 4.21 7.99 3.35
N LEU A 242 3.99 9.30 3.19
CA LEU A 242 3.39 9.84 1.97
C LEU A 242 4.30 9.61 0.76
N LEU A 243 5.60 9.90 0.87
CA LEU A 243 6.59 9.69 -0.18
C LEU A 243 6.61 8.21 -0.63
N PHE A 244 6.63 7.29 0.32
CA PHE A 244 6.53 5.85 0.05
C PHE A 244 5.23 5.46 -0.63
N PHE A 245 4.10 6.02 -0.18
CA PHE A 245 2.80 5.81 -0.82
C PHE A 245 2.84 6.25 -2.28
N PHE A 246 3.43 7.41 -2.59
CA PHE A 246 3.62 7.88 -3.97
C PHE A 246 4.52 6.94 -4.78
N ILE A 247 5.69 6.58 -4.25
CA ILE A 247 6.67 5.77 -4.97
C ILE A 247 6.15 4.36 -5.23
N THR A 248 5.45 3.73 -4.29
CA THR A 248 4.82 2.42 -4.48
C THR A 248 3.54 2.47 -5.32
N GLY A 249 3.08 3.65 -5.72
CA GLY A 249 1.85 3.84 -6.47
C GLY A 249 0.60 3.47 -5.66
N GLY A 250 0.65 3.62 -4.34
CA GLY A 250 -0.48 3.41 -3.43
C GLY A 250 -0.96 1.96 -3.31
N ARG A 251 -0.12 0.97 -3.66
CA ARG A 251 -0.48 -0.46 -3.68
C ARG A 251 0.07 -1.26 -2.48
N VAL A 252 1.05 -0.71 -1.78
CA VAL A 252 1.67 -1.35 -0.63
C VAL A 252 1.14 -0.73 0.66
N PRO A 253 0.33 -1.44 1.46
CA PRO A 253 -0.18 -0.92 2.72
C PRO A 253 0.92 -0.98 3.77
N SER A 254 1.60 0.14 3.98
CA SER A 254 2.68 0.23 4.96
C SER A 254 2.79 1.65 5.52
N TYR A 255 3.40 1.73 6.70
CA TYR A 255 3.72 2.96 7.40
C TYR A 255 5.21 2.98 7.71
N LEU A 256 5.85 4.15 7.54
CA LEU A 256 7.27 4.36 7.79
C LEU A 256 7.50 5.05 9.13
N GLY A 257 8.22 4.40 10.04
CA GLY A 257 8.61 4.97 11.33
C GLY A 257 10.11 4.86 11.59
N SER A 258 10.57 5.41 12.71
CA SER A 258 11.98 5.44 13.13
C SER A 258 12.54 4.02 13.30
N SER A 259 13.63 3.68 12.59
CA SER A 259 14.22 2.34 12.69
C SER A 259 15.16 2.20 13.88
N ALA A 260 15.00 1.11 14.63
CA ALA A 260 15.87 0.77 15.76
C ALA A 260 17.29 0.40 15.32
N ALA A 261 17.48 -0.01 14.06
CA ALA A 261 18.78 -0.38 13.51
C ALA A 261 19.79 0.78 13.51
N PHE A 262 19.32 2.03 13.57
CA PHE A 262 20.19 3.20 13.67
C PHE A 262 20.66 3.52 15.08
N VAL A 263 19.99 3.06 16.14
CA VAL A 263 20.27 3.54 17.51
C VAL A 263 21.73 3.28 17.90
N GLY A 264 22.20 2.06 17.71
CA GLY A 264 23.56 1.66 18.09
C GLY A 264 24.62 2.39 17.27
N VAL A 265 24.48 2.40 15.94
CA VAL A 265 25.46 3.03 15.04
C VAL A 265 25.48 4.55 15.17
N VAL A 266 24.35 5.20 15.49
CA VAL A 266 24.31 6.65 15.74
C VAL A 266 25.01 6.96 17.05
N ILE A 267 24.75 6.20 18.11
CA ILE A 267 25.44 6.35 19.40
C ILE A 267 26.95 6.16 19.23
N ALA A 268 27.38 5.11 18.53
CA ALA A 268 28.78 4.84 18.24
C ALA A 268 29.43 5.96 17.40
N ALA A 269 28.77 6.43 16.34
CA ALA A 269 29.29 7.48 15.47
C ALA A 269 29.42 8.85 16.15
N THR A 270 28.56 9.14 17.14
CA THR A 270 28.46 10.47 17.77
C THR A 270 29.07 10.53 19.16
N GLY A 271 29.34 9.37 19.79
CA GLY A 271 29.75 9.26 21.18
C GLY A 271 28.65 9.68 22.17
N PHE A 272 27.38 9.58 21.76
CA PHE A 272 26.25 10.06 22.56
C PHE A 272 26.02 9.18 23.80
N ASN A 273 25.73 9.82 24.94
CA ASN A 273 25.55 9.12 26.23
C ASN A 273 24.12 8.61 26.45
N GLY A 274 23.20 8.83 25.51
CA GLY A 274 21.81 8.38 25.59
C GLY A 274 20.87 9.33 26.35
N GLN A 275 21.31 10.53 26.74
CA GLN A 275 20.48 11.51 27.44
C GLN A 275 20.54 12.91 26.83
N GLY A 276 19.35 13.50 26.62
CA GLY A 276 19.21 14.86 26.09
C GLY A 276 19.32 14.93 24.56
N MET A 277 19.64 16.12 24.05
CA MET A 277 19.86 16.33 22.62
C MET A 277 21.30 15.94 22.26
N ASN A 278 21.48 15.25 21.14
CA ASN A 278 22.79 14.81 20.70
C ASN A 278 23.56 15.96 20.03
N PRO A 279 24.69 16.43 20.59
CA PRO A 279 25.43 17.57 20.07
C PRO A 279 26.11 17.29 18.72
N ASN A 280 26.43 16.02 18.44
CA ASN A 280 27.16 15.60 17.24
C ASN A 280 26.24 14.96 16.19
N ILE A 281 24.92 15.18 16.31
CA ILE A 281 23.94 14.50 15.46
C ILE A 281 24.13 14.79 13.97
N SER A 282 24.65 15.97 13.61
CA SER A 282 24.93 16.35 12.22
C SER A 282 25.81 15.32 11.50
N ILE A 283 26.78 14.73 12.19
CA ILE A 283 27.68 13.70 11.65
C ILE A 283 26.92 12.40 11.36
N ALA A 284 26.04 11.99 12.27
CA ALA A 284 25.19 10.82 12.09
C ALA A 284 24.18 11.02 10.95
N LEU A 285 23.63 12.22 10.78
CA LEU A 285 22.71 12.54 9.69
C LEU A 285 23.36 12.31 8.31
N GLY A 286 24.64 12.67 8.14
CA GLY A 286 25.39 12.37 6.91
C GLY A 286 25.48 10.86 6.63
N GLY A 287 25.66 10.05 7.67
CA GLY A 287 25.63 8.59 7.57
C GLY A 287 24.24 8.01 7.30
N ILE A 288 23.18 8.59 7.88
CA ILE A 288 21.79 8.20 7.60
C ILE A 288 21.45 8.48 6.13
N ILE A 289 21.87 9.62 5.59
CA ILE A 289 21.70 9.94 4.16
C ILE A 289 22.47 8.94 3.29
N ALA A 290 23.72 8.61 3.65
CA ALA A 290 24.51 7.62 2.92
C ALA A 290 23.85 6.23 2.94
N CYS A 291 23.31 5.80 4.08
CA CYS A 291 22.53 4.59 4.21
C CYS A 291 21.28 4.62 3.30
N GLY A 292 20.53 5.72 3.32
CA GLY A 292 19.37 5.90 2.45
C GLY A 292 19.74 5.82 0.96
N LEU A 293 20.87 6.40 0.56
CA LEU A 293 21.38 6.30 -0.82
C LEU A 293 21.71 4.86 -1.20
N VAL A 294 22.47 4.14 -0.36
CA VAL A 294 22.78 2.72 -0.60
C VAL A 294 21.50 1.89 -0.69
N TYR A 295 20.54 2.14 0.19
CA TYR A 295 19.25 1.45 0.18
C TYR A 295 18.45 1.74 -1.10
N THR A 296 18.40 3.00 -1.54
CA THR A 296 17.77 3.38 -2.82
C THR A 296 18.45 2.69 -4.00
N VAL A 297 19.78 2.64 -4.04
CA VAL A 297 20.53 1.94 -5.09
C VAL A 297 20.18 0.44 -5.12
N ILE A 298 20.14 -0.22 -3.96
CA ILE A 298 19.71 -1.62 -3.86
C ILE A 298 18.27 -1.76 -4.40
N GLY A 299 17.36 -0.85 -4.02
CA GLY A 299 15.99 -0.83 -4.52
C GLY A 299 15.90 -0.72 -6.04
N LEU A 300 16.69 0.16 -6.66
CA LEU A 300 16.75 0.32 -8.13
C LEU A 300 17.28 -0.95 -8.82
N VAL A 301 18.26 -1.63 -8.22
CA VAL A 301 18.77 -2.92 -8.72
C VAL A 301 17.67 -3.99 -8.64
N VAL A 302 16.93 -4.04 -7.53
CA VAL A 302 15.80 -4.97 -7.34
C VAL A 302 14.68 -4.71 -8.34
N MET A 303 14.41 -3.45 -8.70
CA MET A 303 13.42 -3.13 -9.75
C MET A 303 13.79 -3.74 -11.11
N LYS A 304 15.07 -3.93 -11.40
CA LYS A 304 15.55 -4.52 -12.68
C LYS A 304 15.71 -6.04 -12.62
N ILE A 305 16.24 -6.57 -11.52
CA ILE A 305 16.71 -7.97 -11.42
C ILE A 305 15.78 -8.85 -10.56
N GLY A 306 14.87 -8.23 -9.80
CA GLY A 306 14.02 -8.91 -8.82
C GLY A 306 14.71 -9.16 -7.48
N THR A 307 14.01 -9.81 -6.54
CA THR A 307 14.43 -10.00 -5.14
C THR A 307 15.12 -11.34 -4.85
N ARG A 308 15.12 -12.29 -5.80
CA ARG A 308 15.62 -13.66 -5.58
C ARG A 308 17.07 -13.72 -5.10
N TRP A 309 17.92 -12.81 -5.57
CA TRP A 309 19.32 -12.75 -5.14
C TRP A 309 19.44 -12.29 -3.67
N ILE A 310 18.54 -11.42 -3.19
CA ILE A 310 18.47 -10.99 -1.78
C ILE A 310 18.00 -12.15 -0.92
N GLU A 311 16.95 -12.86 -1.35
CA GLU A 311 16.46 -14.06 -0.63
C GLU A 311 17.55 -15.14 -0.53
N ARG A 312 18.39 -15.27 -1.57
CA ARG A 312 19.59 -16.10 -1.53
C ARG A 312 20.70 -15.49 -0.69
N LEU A 313 20.84 -14.17 -0.62
CA LEU A 313 21.91 -13.50 0.14
C LEU A 313 21.63 -13.57 1.65
N MET A 314 20.35 -13.46 2.00
CA MET A 314 19.83 -13.30 3.36
C MET A 314 18.74 -14.33 3.64
N PRO A 315 19.10 -15.62 3.74
CA PRO A 315 18.14 -16.64 4.13
C PRO A 315 17.63 -16.37 5.55
N PRO A 316 16.44 -16.89 5.93
CA PRO A 316 15.82 -16.62 7.23
C PRO A 316 16.72 -16.87 8.45
N VAL A 317 17.63 -17.85 8.35
CA VAL A 317 18.64 -18.13 9.38
C VAL A 317 19.53 -16.91 9.62
N VAL A 318 20.07 -16.28 8.57
CA VAL A 318 20.94 -15.10 8.63
C VAL A 318 20.14 -13.89 9.08
N THR A 319 18.98 -13.64 8.46
CA THR A 319 18.14 -12.47 8.80
C THR A 319 17.73 -12.48 10.27
N GLY A 320 17.28 -13.64 10.79
CA GLY A 320 16.93 -13.76 12.20
C GLY A 320 18.12 -13.58 13.15
N ALA A 321 19.31 -14.08 12.77
CA ALA A 321 20.53 -13.91 13.57
C ALA A 321 20.95 -12.44 13.65
N VAL A 322 20.90 -11.72 12.53
CA VAL A 322 21.25 -10.30 12.46
C VAL A 322 20.28 -9.44 13.29
N VAL A 323 18.97 -9.65 13.11
CA VAL A 323 17.95 -8.92 13.87
C VAL A 323 18.08 -9.19 15.37
N MET A 324 18.35 -10.44 15.77
CA MET A 324 18.56 -10.80 17.17
C MET A 324 19.80 -10.13 17.75
N ALA A 325 20.91 -10.16 17.02
CA ALA A 325 22.16 -9.54 17.41
C ALA A 325 22.03 -8.02 17.62
N ILE A 326 21.23 -7.32 16.81
CA ILE A 326 20.94 -5.88 16.99
C ILE A 326 20.25 -5.64 18.34
N GLY A 327 19.17 -6.37 18.62
CA GLY A 327 18.44 -6.21 19.89
C GLY A 327 19.33 -6.48 21.11
N LEU A 328 20.21 -7.50 21.03
CA LEU A 328 21.15 -7.83 22.08
C LEU A 328 22.31 -6.82 22.23
N ASN A 329 22.82 -6.29 21.12
CA ASN A 329 23.88 -5.27 21.13
C ASN A 329 23.41 -3.94 21.77
N LEU A 330 22.11 -3.63 21.68
CA LEU A 330 21.51 -2.44 22.29
C LEU A 330 21.14 -2.62 23.77
N ALA A 331 21.10 -3.86 24.26
CA ALA A 331 20.73 -4.17 25.64
C ALA A 331 21.61 -3.47 26.70
N PRO A 332 22.96 -3.41 26.55
CA PRO A 332 23.82 -2.68 27.48
C PRO A 332 23.47 -1.19 27.59
N ILE A 333 23.04 -0.55 26.49
CA ILE A 333 22.65 0.87 26.45
C ILE A 333 21.42 1.08 27.33
N ALA A 334 20.39 0.25 27.16
CA ALA A 334 19.17 0.33 27.97
C ALA A 334 19.45 0.07 29.46
N VAL A 335 20.23 -0.97 29.78
CA VAL A 335 20.57 -1.31 31.18
C VAL A 335 21.42 -0.20 31.83
N LYS A 336 22.41 0.33 31.12
CA LYS A 336 23.26 1.42 31.63
C LYS A 336 22.46 2.70 31.88
N SER A 337 21.46 2.99 31.05
CA SER A 337 20.60 4.18 31.18
C SER A 337 19.77 4.21 32.48
N VAL A 338 19.46 3.04 33.05
CA VAL A 338 18.63 2.90 34.28
C VAL A 338 19.45 2.58 35.52
N SER A 339 20.76 2.34 35.35
CA SER A 339 21.67 1.96 36.44
C SER A 339 22.30 3.16 37.16
N ALA A 340 21.86 4.39 36.85
CA ALA A 340 22.41 5.61 37.44
C ALA A 340 22.06 5.76 38.94
N SER A 341 20.87 5.32 39.34
CA SER A 341 20.42 5.34 40.74
C SER A 341 19.53 4.13 41.05
N ALA A 342 19.45 3.75 42.33
CA ALA A 342 18.57 2.67 42.78
C ALA A 342 17.10 2.96 42.49
N PHE A 343 16.70 4.23 42.58
CA PHE A 343 15.35 4.68 42.22
C PHE A 343 15.08 4.48 40.73
N ASP A 344 16.01 4.90 39.86
CA ASP A 344 15.85 4.73 38.40
C ASP A 344 15.77 3.26 38.00
N SER A 345 16.57 2.40 38.63
CA SER A 345 16.52 0.95 38.41
C SER A 345 15.17 0.33 38.82
N TRP A 346 14.64 0.69 40.00
CA TRP A 346 13.32 0.22 40.43
C TRP A 346 12.21 0.75 39.53
N MET A 347 12.32 2.00 39.08
CA MET A 347 11.35 2.56 38.15
C MET A 347 11.40 1.88 36.79
N ALA A 348 12.59 1.51 36.31
CA ALA A 348 12.73 0.75 35.08
C ALA A 348 12.07 -0.63 35.20
N VAL A 349 12.27 -1.34 36.32
CA VAL A 349 11.57 -2.60 36.61
C VAL A 349 10.05 -2.41 36.66
N MET A 350 9.57 -1.35 37.31
CA MET A 350 8.15 -1.01 37.31
C MET A 350 7.62 -0.74 35.91
N THR A 351 8.39 -0.05 35.07
CA THR A 351 8.00 0.22 33.68
C THR A 351 7.90 -1.07 32.87
N VAL A 352 8.91 -1.96 33.00
CA VAL A 352 8.90 -3.29 32.38
C VAL A 352 7.68 -4.09 32.84
N LEU A 353 7.36 -4.04 34.14
CA LEU A 353 6.20 -4.72 34.71
C LEU A 353 4.89 -4.15 34.20
N CYS A 354 4.73 -2.83 34.12
CA CYS A 354 3.55 -2.18 33.53
C CYS A 354 3.35 -2.62 32.07
N ILE A 355 4.41 -2.58 31.26
CA ILE A 355 4.35 -3.00 29.86
C ILE A 355 4.02 -4.50 29.75
N GLY A 356 4.64 -5.35 30.58
CA GLY A 356 4.39 -6.79 30.62
C GLY A 356 2.97 -7.13 31.06
N LEU A 357 2.43 -6.45 32.08
CA LEU A 357 1.04 -6.61 32.52
C LEU A 357 0.07 -6.24 31.40
N VAL A 358 0.30 -5.12 30.70
CA VAL A 358 -0.53 -4.75 29.55
C VAL A 358 -0.43 -5.82 28.46
N ALA A 359 0.77 -6.31 28.15
CA ALA A 359 0.99 -7.32 27.12
C ALA A 359 0.28 -8.66 27.41
N VAL A 360 0.17 -9.07 28.68
CA VAL A 360 -0.41 -10.36 29.09
C VAL A 360 -1.91 -10.27 29.36
N PHE A 361 -2.36 -9.24 30.07
CA PHE A 361 -3.74 -9.16 30.59
C PHE A 361 -4.72 -8.43 29.68
N THR A 362 -4.23 -7.64 28.71
CA THR A 362 -5.12 -6.94 27.76
C THR A 362 -5.29 -7.73 26.46
N ARG A 363 -6.37 -7.45 25.73
CA ARG A 363 -6.70 -8.10 24.45
C ARG A 363 -7.00 -7.04 23.39
N GLY A 364 -6.94 -7.43 22.12
CA GLY A 364 -7.33 -6.57 20.99
C GLY A 364 -6.36 -5.42 20.74
N MET A 365 -6.87 -4.20 20.57
CA MET A 365 -6.06 -3.02 20.24
C MET A 365 -5.11 -2.63 21.37
N ILE A 366 -5.56 -2.67 22.63
CA ILE A 366 -4.77 -2.26 23.80
C ILE A 366 -3.48 -3.08 23.91
N GLN A 367 -3.56 -4.39 23.63
CA GLN A 367 -2.39 -5.27 23.66
C GLN A 367 -1.35 -4.91 22.57
N ARG A 368 -1.79 -4.40 21.42
CA ARG A 368 -0.86 -3.92 20.36
C ARG A 368 -0.21 -2.60 20.71
N LEU A 369 -0.84 -1.82 21.60
CA LEU A 369 -0.34 -0.58 22.16
C LEU A 369 0.43 -0.82 23.47
N LEU A 370 0.92 -2.04 23.73
CA LEU A 370 1.53 -2.43 25.01
C LEU A 370 2.62 -1.45 25.47
N ILE A 371 3.44 -0.95 24.54
CA ILE A 371 4.51 0.01 24.85
C ILE A 371 3.90 1.33 25.28
N LEU A 372 3.00 1.90 24.49
CA LEU A 372 2.38 3.20 24.76
C LEU A 372 1.56 3.18 26.06
N VAL A 373 0.66 2.21 26.20
CA VAL A 373 -0.22 2.10 27.38
C VAL A 373 0.61 1.79 28.62
N GLY A 374 1.59 0.89 28.53
CA GLY A 374 2.51 0.60 29.62
C GLY A 374 3.33 1.83 30.05
N LEU A 375 3.79 2.63 29.08
CA LEU A 375 4.52 3.89 29.33
C LEU A 375 3.64 4.93 30.04
N ILE A 376 2.37 5.08 29.61
CA ILE A 376 1.41 5.98 30.27
C ILE A 376 1.21 5.57 31.72
N VAL A 377 0.95 4.29 31.98
CA VAL A 377 0.78 3.78 33.35
C VAL A 377 2.05 3.97 34.17
N ALA A 378 3.22 3.69 33.60
CA ALA A 378 4.50 3.89 34.28
C ALA A 378 4.78 5.37 34.60
N CYS A 379 4.46 6.30 33.68
CA CYS A 379 4.60 7.74 33.92
C CYS A 379 3.65 8.23 35.03
N LEU A 380 2.42 7.71 35.08
CA LEU A 380 1.48 8.03 36.16
C LEU A 380 1.99 7.55 37.52
N LEU A 381 2.51 6.31 37.58
CA LEU A 381 3.12 5.78 38.80
C LEU A 381 4.36 6.58 39.22
N TYR A 382 5.22 6.95 38.27
CA TYR A 382 6.36 7.82 38.54
C TYR A 382 5.92 9.17 39.12
N GLY A 383 4.88 9.78 38.53
CA GLY A 383 4.32 11.05 39.00
C GLY A 383 3.78 10.94 40.42
N VAL A 384 3.13 9.83 40.78
CA VAL A 384 2.69 9.57 42.17
C VAL A 384 3.90 9.43 43.10
N MET A 385 4.91 8.64 42.73
CA MET A 385 6.09 8.44 43.57
C MET A 385 6.91 9.70 43.78
N THR A 386 7.04 10.55 42.76
CA THR A 386 7.86 11.76 42.83
C THR A 386 7.09 12.97 43.36
N ASN A 387 5.89 13.26 42.84
CA ASN A 387 5.15 14.47 43.20
C ASN A 387 4.35 14.31 44.51
N VAL A 388 3.89 13.09 44.85
CA VAL A 388 3.10 12.85 46.07
C VAL A 388 3.97 12.32 47.20
N LEU A 389 4.84 11.34 46.93
CA LEU A 389 5.69 10.71 47.94
C LEU A 389 7.08 11.35 48.08
N GLY A 390 7.46 12.27 47.19
CA GLY A 390 8.76 12.97 47.24
C GLY A 390 9.97 12.09 46.93
N LEU A 391 9.75 10.87 46.43
CA LEU A 391 10.80 9.90 46.12
C LEU A 391 11.31 10.16 44.70
N GLY A 392 12.17 11.18 44.52
CA GLY A 392 12.85 11.46 43.25
C GLY A 392 12.55 12.84 42.66
N LYS A 393 12.96 13.05 41.40
CA LYS A 393 12.78 14.33 40.70
C LYS A 393 11.34 14.49 40.24
N ALA A 394 10.67 15.53 40.73
CA ALA A 394 9.30 15.85 40.34
C ALA A 394 9.16 16.02 38.82
N VAL A 395 8.02 15.58 38.27
CA VAL A 395 7.70 15.77 36.86
C VAL A 395 7.37 17.24 36.63
N ASP A 396 8.16 17.90 35.79
CA ASP A 396 7.97 19.31 35.48
C ASP A 396 7.03 19.49 34.27
N PHE A 397 5.82 19.98 34.54
CA PHE A 397 4.81 20.29 33.53
C PHE A 397 4.85 21.74 33.03
N THR A 398 5.75 22.59 33.57
CA THR A 398 5.84 23.99 33.15
C THR A 398 6.21 24.13 31.66
N LEU A 399 7.05 23.21 31.15
CA LEU A 399 7.38 23.15 29.73
C LEU A 399 6.13 22.91 28.85
N VAL A 400 5.15 22.16 29.35
CA VAL A 400 3.91 21.87 28.60
C VAL A 400 2.95 23.06 28.63
N SER A 401 2.86 23.80 29.74
CA SER A 401 1.99 24.97 29.84
C SER A 401 2.47 26.13 28.95
N HIS A 402 3.78 26.32 28.86
CA HIS A 402 4.39 27.38 28.05
C HIS A 402 4.54 27.04 26.57
N ALA A 403 4.45 25.76 26.18
CA ALA A 403 4.57 25.35 24.80
C ALA A 403 3.38 25.78 23.93
N ALA A 404 3.69 26.32 22.75
CA ALA A 404 2.69 26.66 21.74
C ALA A 404 2.00 25.40 21.17
N TRP A 405 0.74 25.54 20.79
CA TRP A 405 -0.01 24.46 20.13
C TRP A 405 0.48 24.16 18.72
N PHE A 406 0.98 25.17 18.01
CA PHE A 406 1.53 25.07 16.67
C PHE A 406 2.91 25.73 16.60
N GLY A 407 3.87 25.07 15.96
CA GLY A 407 5.22 25.56 15.78
C GLY A 407 6.08 24.58 14.98
N LEU A 408 7.21 25.07 14.48
CA LEU A 408 8.16 24.25 13.73
C LEU A 408 9.06 23.45 14.68
N PRO A 409 9.36 22.17 14.36
CA PRO A 409 10.30 21.38 15.15
C PRO A 409 11.75 21.86 14.95
N HIS A 410 12.67 21.40 15.79
CA HIS A 410 14.08 21.77 15.68
C HIS A 410 14.76 21.03 14.52
N PHE A 411 15.16 21.80 13.50
CA PHE A 411 15.89 21.27 12.34
C PHE A 411 17.39 21.21 12.60
N SER A 412 18.03 20.14 12.13
CA SER A 412 19.48 19.95 12.23
C SER A 412 20.05 19.69 10.84
N THR A 413 21.12 20.41 10.48
CA THR A 413 21.76 20.26 9.17
C THR A 413 22.76 19.10 9.18
N PRO A 414 22.79 18.26 8.13
CA PRO A 414 23.73 17.16 8.03
C PRO A 414 25.17 17.64 7.79
N ALA A 415 26.13 16.91 8.35
CA ALA A 415 27.56 17.03 8.07
C ALA A 415 28.07 15.69 7.51
N PHE A 416 28.79 15.75 6.39
CA PHE A 416 29.29 14.53 5.73
C PHE A 416 30.68 14.18 6.23
N ASN A 417 30.75 13.13 7.05
CA ASN A 417 31.99 12.56 7.54
C ASN A 417 32.14 11.13 7.00
N GLY A 418 33.27 10.84 6.34
CA GLY A 418 33.52 9.54 5.71
C GLY A 418 33.50 8.36 6.69
N GLN A 419 34.00 8.54 7.91
CA GLN A 419 34.03 7.47 8.93
C GLN A 419 32.62 7.15 9.43
N ALA A 420 31.82 8.17 9.75
CA ALA A 420 30.42 7.96 10.16
C ALA A 420 29.57 7.37 9.03
N MET A 421 29.81 7.79 7.78
CA MET A 421 29.15 7.20 6.61
C MET A 421 29.50 5.73 6.44
N MET A 422 30.77 5.34 6.60
CA MET A 422 31.20 3.95 6.49
C MET A 422 30.62 3.07 7.61
N LEU A 423 30.44 3.62 8.81
CA LEU A 423 29.83 2.91 9.94
C LEU A 423 28.31 2.73 9.77
N ILE A 424 27.60 3.75 9.29
CA ILE A 424 26.12 3.76 9.23
C ILE A 424 25.59 3.18 7.91
N ALA A 425 26.28 3.36 6.77
CA ALA A 425 25.79 2.91 5.47
C ALA A 425 25.44 1.40 5.38
N PRO A 426 26.18 0.46 6.02
CA PRO A 426 25.84 -0.95 6.03
C PRO A 426 24.46 -1.28 6.63
N VAL A 427 23.88 -0.38 7.43
CA VAL A 427 22.52 -0.53 7.96
C VAL A 427 21.49 -0.71 6.84
N ALA A 428 21.76 -0.20 5.63
CA ALA A 428 20.91 -0.41 4.46
C ALA A 428 20.63 -1.90 4.18
N VAL A 429 21.61 -2.78 4.40
CA VAL A 429 21.43 -4.23 4.21
C VAL A 429 20.43 -4.81 5.22
N ILE A 430 20.47 -4.32 6.45
CA ILE A 430 19.52 -4.71 7.51
C ILE A 430 18.11 -4.24 7.12
N LEU A 431 17.96 -2.99 6.71
CA LEU A 431 16.68 -2.42 6.32
C LEU A 431 16.05 -3.15 5.12
N VAL A 432 16.86 -3.56 4.14
CA VAL A 432 16.41 -4.37 3.01
C VAL A 432 15.80 -5.69 3.50
N ALA A 433 16.46 -6.37 4.44
CA ALA A 433 16.01 -7.65 4.96
C ALA A 433 14.75 -7.53 5.81
N GLU A 434 14.72 -6.51 6.66
CA GLU A 434 13.57 -6.15 7.50
C GLU A 434 12.35 -5.85 6.62
N ASN A 435 12.49 -4.94 5.65
CA ASN A 435 11.39 -4.55 4.78
C ASN A 435 10.95 -5.70 3.86
N LEU A 436 11.87 -6.55 3.39
CA LEU A 436 11.53 -7.77 2.66
C LEU A 436 10.61 -8.66 3.51
N GLY A 437 10.98 -8.89 4.78
CA GLY A 437 10.17 -9.67 5.72
C GLY A 437 8.79 -9.06 5.98
N HIS A 438 8.73 -7.74 6.20
CA HIS A 438 7.49 -7.00 6.38
C HIS A 438 6.54 -7.11 5.19
N LEU A 439 7.06 -6.93 3.97
CA LEU A 439 6.26 -7.03 2.75
C LEU A 439 5.77 -8.46 2.49
N LYS A 440 6.58 -9.49 2.79
CA LYS A 440 6.12 -10.89 2.71
C LYS A 440 5.04 -11.21 3.74
N ALA A 441 5.15 -10.67 4.96
CA ALA A 441 4.09 -10.80 5.97
C ALA A 441 2.79 -10.13 5.51
N VAL A 442 2.87 -8.93 4.94
CA VAL A 442 1.71 -8.23 4.36
C VAL A 442 1.13 -9.01 3.18
N ALA A 443 1.96 -9.56 2.29
CA ALA A 443 1.50 -10.40 1.18
C ALA A 443 0.73 -11.63 1.67
N GLY A 444 1.26 -12.32 2.68
CA GLY A 444 0.61 -13.48 3.30
C GLY A 444 -0.72 -13.16 3.97
N MET A 445 -0.85 -11.97 4.57
CA MET A 445 -2.08 -11.52 5.23
C MET A 445 -3.16 -10.99 4.28
N THR A 446 -2.74 -10.34 3.19
CA THR A 446 -3.64 -9.74 2.19
C THR A 446 -4.04 -10.70 1.09
N GLY A 447 -3.30 -11.80 0.90
CA GLY A 447 -3.47 -12.72 -0.23
C GLY A 447 -3.09 -12.11 -1.58
N ARG A 448 -2.40 -10.95 -1.58
CA ARG A 448 -1.96 -10.24 -2.79
C ARG A 448 -0.45 -10.38 -2.98
N ASN A 449 -0.01 -10.59 -4.21
CA ASN A 449 1.42 -10.65 -4.52
C ASN A 449 2.05 -9.24 -4.43
N MET A 450 3.02 -9.08 -3.53
CA MET A 450 3.75 -7.82 -3.31
C MET A 450 5.11 -7.78 -4.01
N ASP A 451 5.59 -8.89 -4.57
CA ASP A 451 6.91 -8.98 -5.23
C ASP A 451 7.15 -7.91 -6.30
N PRO A 452 6.18 -7.55 -7.18
CA PRO A 452 6.37 -6.50 -8.18
C PRO A 452 6.65 -5.12 -7.61
N TYR A 453 6.27 -4.87 -6.34
CA TYR A 453 6.40 -3.57 -5.70
C TYR A 453 7.60 -3.50 -4.75
N MET A 454 8.30 -4.61 -4.49
CA MET A 454 9.41 -4.64 -3.51
C MET A 454 10.53 -3.66 -3.85
N GLY A 455 10.96 -3.60 -5.12
CA GLY A 455 11.97 -2.64 -5.54
C GLY A 455 11.53 -1.19 -5.33
N ARG A 456 10.26 -0.87 -5.62
CA ARG A 456 9.68 0.47 -5.39
C ARG A 456 9.56 0.76 -3.89
N ALA A 457 9.26 -0.23 -3.06
CA ALA A 457 9.20 -0.08 -1.62
C ALA A 457 10.59 0.22 -1.03
N PHE A 458 11.64 -0.47 -1.48
CA PHE A 458 13.03 -0.19 -1.07
C PHE A 458 13.49 1.21 -1.49
N VAL A 459 13.16 1.63 -2.72
CA VAL A 459 13.40 3.01 -3.17
C VAL A 459 12.63 4.01 -2.30
N GLY A 460 11.37 3.71 -1.96
CA GLY A 460 10.52 4.50 -1.08
C GLY A 460 11.15 4.75 0.29
N ASP A 461 11.55 3.67 0.96
CA ASP A 461 12.20 3.75 2.28
C ASP A 461 13.54 4.49 2.22
N GLY A 462 14.37 4.19 1.20
CA GLY A 462 15.68 4.83 1.04
C GLY A 462 15.57 6.34 0.78
N LEU A 463 14.64 6.75 -0.08
CA LEU A 463 14.36 8.17 -0.35
C LEU A 463 13.78 8.86 0.89
N ALA A 464 12.86 8.21 1.62
CA ALA A 464 12.31 8.74 2.87
C ALA A 464 13.39 8.89 3.95
N THR A 465 14.32 7.93 4.03
CA THR A 465 15.48 7.99 4.95
C THR A 465 16.42 9.14 4.60
N MET A 466 16.73 9.35 3.31
CA MET A 466 17.54 10.49 2.89
C MET A 466 16.85 11.82 3.19
N LEU A 467 15.54 11.92 2.91
CA LEU A 467 14.77 13.12 3.19
C LEU A 467 14.74 13.43 4.69
N SER A 468 14.44 12.43 5.52
CA SER A 468 14.45 12.57 6.97
C SER A 468 15.83 13.01 7.49
N GLY A 469 16.90 12.33 7.06
CA GLY A 469 18.27 12.67 7.45
C GLY A 469 18.71 14.07 7.00
N SER A 470 18.20 14.57 5.86
CA SER A 470 18.57 15.89 5.32
C SER A 470 18.13 17.08 6.18
N VAL A 471 17.13 16.87 7.03
CA VAL A 471 16.52 17.92 7.86
C VAL A 471 16.70 17.69 9.36
N GLY A 472 17.31 16.57 9.76
CA GLY A 472 17.57 16.27 11.16
C GLY A 472 16.69 15.18 11.77
N GLY A 473 15.95 14.43 10.95
CA GLY A 473 15.15 13.29 11.40
C GLY A 473 15.94 11.97 11.43
N SER A 474 15.35 10.96 12.04
CA SER A 474 15.89 9.59 12.09
C SER A 474 15.74 8.85 10.76
N GLY A 475 16.57 7.83 10.52
CA GLY A 475 16.32 6.87 9.45
C GLY A 475 15.01 6.11 9.66
N VAL A 476 14.30 5.82 8.57
CA VAL A 476 12.94 5.27 8.61
C VAL A 476 12.86 3.91 7.93
N THR A 477 11.95 3.06 8.41
CA THR A 477 11.65 1.72 7.87
C THR A 477 10.17 1.38 8.05
N THR A 478 9.70 0.34 7.38
CA THR A 478 8.32 -0.13 7.52
C THR A 478 8.06 -0.73 8.90
N TYR A 479 6.88 -0.46 9.49
CA TYR A 479 6.60 -0.83 10.89
C TYR A 479 5.81 -2.12 11.08
N ALA A 480 6.36 -3.02 11.88
CA ALA A 480 5.74 -4.29 12.26
C ALA A 480 4.49 -4.11 13.14
N GLU A 481 4.42 -3.05 13.94
CA GLU A 481 3.27 -2.71 14.79
C GLU A 481 2.03 -2.44 13.96
N ASN A 482 2.20 -1.67 12.89
CA ASN A 482 1.12 -1.33 11.95
C ASN A 482 0.67 -2.55 11.15
N ILE A 483 1.60 -3.45 10.79
CA ILE A 483 1.27 -4.77 10.20
C ILE A 483 0.48 -5.60 11.20
N GLY A 484 0.86 -5.57 12.47
CA GLY A 484 0.09 -6.16 13.55
C GLY A 484 -1.35 -5.66 13.59
N VAL A 485 -1.55 -4.34 13.59
CA VAL A 485 -2.90 -3.74 13.58
C VAL A 485 -3.73 -4.24 12.41
N MET A 486 -3.15 -4.31 11.21
CA MET A 486 -3.81 -4.85 10.02
C MET A 486 -4.22 -6.33 10.20
N ALA A 487 -3.40 -7.14 10.88
CA ALA A 487 -3.65 -8.58 11.06
C ALA A 487 -4.93 -8.87 11.84
N VAL A 488 -5.29 -7.97 12.77
CA VAL A 488 -6.51 -8.06 13.60
C VAL A 488 -7.68 -7.32 12.97
N THR A 489 -7.46 -6.10 12.51
CA THR A 489 -8.56 -5.28 11.95
C THR A 489 -9.04 -5.78 10.61
N LYS A 490 -8.20 -6.53 9.87
CA LYS A 490 -8.46 -6.96 8.48
C LYS A 490 -8.74 -5.79 7.53
N VAL A 491 -8.28 -4.59 7.90
CA VAL A 491 -8.35 -3.39 7.07
C VAL A 491 -6.96 -3.14 6.49
N TYR A 492 -6.81 -3.42 5.19
CA TYR A 492 -5.54 -3.29 4.48
C TYR A 492 -5.50 -2.07 3.54
N SER A 493 -6.51 -1.20 3.59
CA SER A 493 -6.63 -0.03 2.71
C SER A 493 -5.41 0.89 2.82
N THR A 494 -4.78 1.19 1.69
CA THR A 494 -3.59 2.06 1.67
C THR A 494 -3.89 3.52 2.04
N LEU A 495 -5.15 3.96 1.88
CA LEU A 495 -5.59 5.31 2.27
C LEU A 495 -5.63 5.54 3.79
N VAL A 496 -5.74 4.47 4.58
CA VAL A 496 -5.65 4.56 6.04
C VAL A 496 -4.27 5.06 6.47
N PHE A 497 -3.22 4.64 5.76
CA PHE A 497 -1.85 5.11 6.02
C PHE A 497 -1.62 6.55 5.59
N VAL A 498 -2.31 7.02 4.55
CA VAL A 498 -2.32 8.45 4.19
C VAL A 498 -2.95 9.28 5.31
N ALA A 499 -4.08 8.82 5.87
CA ALA A 499 -4.71 9.49 7.02
C ALA A 499 -3.78 9.49 8.25
N ALA A 500 -3.16 8.35 8.57
CA ALA A 500 -2.20 8.24 9.66
C ALA A 500 -0.98 9.17 9.45
N ALA A 501 -0.47 9.29 8.22
CA ALA A 501 0.63 10.17 7.88
C ALA A 501 0.28 11.65 8.07
N VAL A 502 -0.92 12.07 7.65
CA VAL A 502 -1.41 13.44 7.89
C VAL A 502 -1.53 13.72 9.39
N ILE A 503 -2.04 12.77 10.18
CA ILE A 503 -2.14 12.91 11.63
C ILE A 503 -0.74 13.05 12.27
N ALA A 504 0.23 12.23 11.85
CA ALA A 504 1.60 12.35 12.31
C ALA A 504 2.21 13.72 11.97
N MET A 505 1.99 14.23 10.76
CA MET A 505 2.44 15.58 10.39
C MET A 505 1.85 16.66 11.28
N LEU A 506 0.54 16.60 11.58
CA LEU A 506 -0.13 17.54 12.47
C LEU A 506 0.46 17.49 13.90
N LEU A 507 0.76 16.30 14.41
CA LEU A 507 1.40 16.12 15.71
C LEU A 507 2.86 16.65 15.72
N GLY A 508 3.59 16.43 14.62
CA GLY A 508 4.97 16.92 14.48
C GLY A 508 5.08 18.45 14.45
N PHE A 509 4.04 19.15 13.99
CA PHE A 509 3.93 20.61 14.10
C PHE A 509 3.42 21.11 15.46
N SER A 510 3.31 20.25 16.47
CA SER A 510 2.83 20.65 17.80
C SER A 510 3.95 20.63 18.85
N PRO A 511 4.57 21.79 19.16
CA PRO A 511 5.54 21.91 20.24
C PRO A 511 4.98 21.46 21.59
N LYS A 512 3.69 21.68 21.85
CA LYS A 512 3.01 21.19 23.06
C LYS A 512 3.02 19.67 23.16
N PHE A 513 2.84 18.97 22.05
CA PHE A 513 2.96 17.51 22.01
C PHE A 513 4.41 17.07 22.26
N GLY A 514 5.40 17.76 21.69
CA GLY A 514 6.82 17.51 21.96
C GLY A 514 7.18 17.76 23.42
N ALA A 515 6.68 18.84 24.02
CA ALA A 515 6.87 19.15 25.43
C ALA A 515 6.30 18.03 26.32
N LEU A 516 5.13 17.48 25.97
CA LEU A 516 4.55 16.32 26.66
C LEU A 516 5.47 15.09 26.56
N ILE A 517 6.04 14.81 25.39
CA ILE A 517 7.01 13.72 25.23
C ILE A 517 8.24 13.95 26.12
N HIS A 518 8.75 15.17 26.20
CA HIS A 518 9.90 15.50 27.04
C HIS A 518 9.61 15.46 28.55
N THR A 519 8.34 15.39 28.97
CA THR A 519 8.01 15.13 30.39
C THR A 519 8.24 13.68 30.80
N ILE A 520 8.42 12.76 29.85
CA ILE A 520 8.62 11.33 30.14
C ILE A 520 9.98 11.17 30.85
N PRO A 521 9.99 10.65 32.09
CA PRO A 521 11.23 10.54 32.87
C PRO A 521 12.21 9.55 32.23
N ALA A 522 13.51 9.85 32.31
CA ALA A 522 14.58 9.02 31.73
C ALA A 522 14.54 7.57 32.24
N ALA A 523 14.21 7.34 33.51
CA ALA A 523 14.08 5.99 34.07
C ALA A 523 12.96 5.16 33.42
N VAL A 524 11.85 5.82 33.06
CA VAL A 524 10.72 5.20 32.38
C VAL A 524 11.09 4.90 30.92
N ILE A 525 11.77 5.83 30.25
CA ILE A 525 12.32 5.62 28.90
C ILE A 525 13.30 4.44 28.88
N GLY A 526 14.19 4.37 29.86
CA GLY A 526 15.14 3.27 29.98
C GLY A 526 14.45 1.92 30.20
N GLY A 527 13.44 1.86 31.08
CA GLY A 527 12.63 0.66 31.26
C GLY A 527 11.88 0.22 29.99
N ALA A 528 11.29 1.18 29.27
CA ALA A 528 10.67 0.91 27.96
C ALA A 528 11.69 0.41 26.93
N SER A 529 12.91 0.96 26.94
CA SER A 529 14.00 0.56 26.03
C SER A 529 14.44 -0.89 26.27
N ILE A 530 14.49 -1.35 27.52
CA ILE A 530 14.75 -2.76 27.86
C ILE A 530 13.71 -3.66 27.17
N VAL A 531 12.44 -3.30 27.25
CA VAL A 531 11.36 -4.08 26.60
C VAL A 531 11.50 -4.05 25.09
N VAL A 532 11.71 -2.87 24.49
CA VAL A 532 11.77 -2.74 23.02
C VAL A 532 12.96 -3.48 22.43
N PHE A 533 14.15 -3.34 23.00
CA PHE A 533 15.34 -4.06 22.53
C PHE A 533 15.20 -5.58 22.73
N GLY A 534 14.59 -6.01 23.84
CA GLY A 534 14.25 -7.42 24.06
C GLY A 534 13.25 -7.96 23.02
N LEU A 535 12.20 -7.19 22.71
CA LEU A 535 11.21 -7.56 21.68
C LEU A 535 11.83 -7.63 20.28
N ILE A 536 12.78 -6.73 19.95
CA ILE A 536 13.55 -6.80 18.71
C ILE A 536 14.38 -8.09 18.67
N ALA A 537 15.07 -8.44 19.77
CA ALA A 537 15.85 -9.67 19.83
C ALA A 537 14.96 -10.92 19.61
N VAL A 538 13.80 -10.95 20.26
CA VAL A 538 12.80 -12.03 20.12
C VAL A 538 12.15 -12.04 18.73
N ALA A 539 12.01 -10.89 18.05
CA ALA A 539 11.52 -10.84 16.67
C ALA A 539 12.47 -11.60 15.72
N GLY A 540 13.80 -11.52 15.94
CA GLY A 540 14.78 -12.35 15.26
C GLY A 540 14.54 -13.85 15.46
N ALA A 541 14.27 -14.28 16.70
CA ALA A 541 13.92 -15.68 17.00
C ALA A 541 12.62 -16.10 16.29
N ARG A 542 11.63 -15.21 16.26
CA ARG A 542 10.33 -15.46 15.63
C ARG A 542 10.48 -15.73 14.13
N ILE A 543 11.42 -15.05 13.44
CA ILE A 543 11.73 -15.31 12.03
C ILE A 543 12.17 -16.77 11.85
N TRP A 544 13.04 -17.30 12.72
CA TRP A 544 13.47 -18.70 12.65
C TRP A 544 12.32 -19.68 12.83
N VAL A 545 11.46 -19.45 13.82
CA VAL A 545 10.30 -20.32 14.09
C VAL A 545 9.31 -20.30 12.92
N GLN A 546 8.99 -19.12 12.40
CA GLN A 546 8.04 -18.98 11.29
C GLN A 546 8.53 -19.59 9.99
N ASN A 547 9.85 -19.53 9.74
CA ASN A 547 10.47 -20.10 8.55
C ASN A 547 10.99 -21.53 8.77
N ARG A 548 10.70 -22.14 9.93
CA ARG A 548 11.12 -23.51 10.29
C ARG A 548 12.62 -23.73 10.08
N VAL A 549 13.42 -22.79 10.56
CA VAL A 549 14.89 -22.89 10.50
C VAL A 549 15.34 -24.05 11.38
N ASP A 550 16.03 -25.00 10.76
CA ASP A 550 16.54 -26.19 11.42
C ASP A 550 17.94 -25.92 12.01
N LEU A 551 17.99 -25.71 13.33
CA LEU A 551 19.23 -25.50 14.08
C LEU A 551 19.95 -26.82 14.42
N SER A 552 19.43 -27.99 14.06
CA SER A 552 20.17 -29.25 14.18
C SER A 552 21.28 -29.39 13.13
N GLN A 553 21.20 -28.59 12.05
CA GLN A 553 22.21 -28.55 11.01
C GLN A 553 23.40 -27.69 11.46
N ASN A 554 24.60 -28.30 11.47
CA ASN A 554 25.84 -27.63 11.90
C ASN A 554 26.08 -26.30 11.19
N GLY A 555 25.75 -26.19 9.90
CA GLY A 555 25.90 -24.94 9.12
C GLY A 555 25.04 -23.78 9.64
N ASN A 556 23.78 -24.06 10.00
CA ASN A 556 22.91 -23.05 10.61
C ASN A 556 23.38 -22.73 12.04
N LEU A 557 23.75 -23.76 12.80
CA LEU A 557 24.16 -23.63 14.20
C LEU A 557 25.40 -22.75 14.35
N ILE A 558 26.45 -22.99 13.56
CA ILE A 558 27.69 -22.21 13.64
C ILE A 558 27.47 -20.76 13.20
N MET A 559 26.66 -20.54 12.15
CA MET A 559 26.37 -19.20 11.65
C MET A 559 25.61 -18.37 12.71
N VAL A 560 24.60 -18.97 13.34
CA VAL A 560 23.85 -18.33 14.42
C VAL A 560 24.77 -18.05 15.61
N ALA A 561 25.53 -19.04 16.08
CA ALA A 561 26.39 -18.90 17.25
C ALA A 561 27.42 -17.77 17.08
N VAL A 562 28.14 -17.75 15.95
CA VAL A 562 29.13 -16.70 15.66
C VAL A 562 28.47 -15.33 15.57
N THR A 563 27.35 -15.21 14.87
CA THR A 563 26.65 -13.92 14.70
C THR A 563 26.15 -13.36 16.02
N LEU A 564 25.57 -14.21 16.88
CA LEU A 564 25.07 -13.78 18.19
C LEU A 564 26.19 -13.36 19.13
N VAL A 565 27.31 -14.11 19.19
CA VAL A 565 28.42 -13.74 20.06
C VAL A 565 29.12 -12.47 19.57
N LEU A 566 29.39 -12.35 18.26
CA LEU A 566 29.99 -11.13 17.71
C LEU A 566 29.09 -9.91 17.87
N GLY A 567 27.78 -10.09 17.72
CA GLY A 567 26.80 -9.03 17.88
C GLY A 567 26.57 -8.61 19.33
N ALA A 568 26.30 -9.56 20.23
CA ALA A 568 26.04 -9.26 21.64
C ALA A 568 27.31 -8.94 22.45
N GLY A 569 28.45 -9.48 22.04
CA GLY A 569 29.74 -9.35 22.73
C GLY A 569 30.56 -8.13 22.34
N ASP A 570 30.01 -7.24 21.50
CA ASP A 570 30.64 -5.99 21.07
C ASP A 570 32.07 -6.18 20.51
N PHE A 571 32.24 -7.23 19.69
CA PHE A 571 33.54 -7.61 19.18
C PHE A 571 34.03 -6.60 18.14
N ALA A 572 35.12 -5.89 18.46
CA ALA A 572 35.74 -4.91 17.58
C ALA A 572 37.06 -5.44 17.02
N LEU A 573 37.20 -5.49 15.69
CA LEU A 573 38.48 -5.74 15.03
C LEU A 573 39.11 -4.40 14.65
N THR A 574 40.33 -4.17 15.13
CA THR A 574 41.15 -3.04 14.69
C THR A 574 42.02 -3.48 13.51
N LEU A 575 41.80 -2.90 12.33
CA LEU A 575 42.58 -3.15 11.12
C LEU A 575 43.12 -1.82 10.59
N GLY A 576 44.43 -1.61 10.67
CA GLY A 576 45.12 -0.46 10.06
C GLY A 576 44.61 0.92 10.50
N GLY A 577 44.26 1.08 11.78
CA GLY A 577 43.70 2.33 12.33
C GLY A 577 42.17 2.45 12.29
N PHE A 578 41.46 1.45 11.78
CA PHE A 578 40.00 1.39 11.73
C PHE A 578 39.44 0.35 12.71
N THR A 579 38.51 0.73 13.59
CA THR A 579 37.70 -0.18 14.42
C THR A 579 36.45 -0.61 13.65
N LEU A 580 36.42 -1.87 13.19
CA LEU A 580 35.20 -2.52 12.71
C LEU A 580 34.47 -3.10 13.93
N GLU A 581 33.37 -2.48 14.34
CA GLU A 581 32.48 -2.96 15.40
C GLU A 581 31.60 -4.12 14.91
N GLY A 582 31.14 -4.97 15.83
CA GLY A 582 30.51 -6.27 15.53
C GLY A 582 29.28 -6.23 14.61
N LEU A 583 28.60 -5.09 14.50
CA LEU A 583 27.46 -4.88 13.59
C LEU A 583 27.87 -4.91 12.10
N VAL A 584 29.08 -4.45 11.76
CA VAL A 584 29.58 -4.40 10.37
C VAL A 584 30.11 -5.77 9.91
N GLN A 585 30.45 -6.66 10.84
CA GLN A 585 31.04 -7.97 10.54
C GLN A 585 30.02 -9.10 10.31
N GLN A 586 28.73 -8.87 10.61
CA GLN A 586 27.70 -9.91 10.48
C GLN A 586 27.50 -10.43 9.04
N PRO A 587 27.65 -9.61 7.97
CA PRO A 587 27.66 -10.12 6.59
C PRO A 587 28.84 -11.03 6.26
N LEU A 588 29.99 -10.92 6.97
CA LEU A 588 31.18 -11.75 6.73
C LEU A 588 31.05 -13.18 7.24
N ALA A 589 30.24 -13.42 8.29
CA ALA A 589 30.03 -14.77 8.83
C ALA A 589 29.50 -15.75 7.78
N ARG A 590 28.81 -15.24 6.75
CA ARG A 590 28.31 -16.05 5.63
C ARG A 590 29.41 -16.45 4.62
N PHE A 591 30.47 -15.66 4.48
CA PHE A 591 31.59 -16.03 3.58
C PHE A 591 32.37 -17.24 4.10
N TYR A 592 32.37 -17.48 5.42
CA TYR A 592 32.94 -18.70 6.00
C TYR A 592 32.08 -19.94 5.76
N SER A 593 30.75 -19.80 5.69
CA SER A 593 29.81 -20.91 5.48
C SER A 593 29.67 -21.35 4.02
N MET A 594 30.01 -20.52 3.03
CA MET A 594 29.92 -20.90 1.60
C MET A 594 30.95 -21.96 1.15
N ARG A 595 31.80 -22.46 2.07
CA ARG A 595 32.76 -23.55 1.81
C ARG A 595 32.42 -24.88 2.49
N CYS A 596 31.27 -25.03 3.14
CA CYS A 596 30.83 -26.28 3.75
C CYS A 596 29.53 -26.81 3.14
#